data_AF-V4JS80-F1
#
_entry.id   AF-V4JS80-F1
#
_cell.length_a   1.000
_cell.length_b   1.000
_cell.length_c   1.000
_cell.angle_alpha   90.00
_cell.angle_beta   90.00
_cell.angle_gamma   90.00
#
_symmetry.space_group_name_H-M   'P 1'
#
loop_
_entity.id
_entity.type
_entity.pdbx_description
1 polymer ?
#
loop_
_entity_poly.entity_id
_entity_poly.type
_entity_poly.pdbx_seq_one_letter_code
_entity_poly.pdbx_strand_id
1 'polypeptide(L)'
;MAQMAKSMIEVEINVSADKIFQAIKATSRSVPKLSPEKILSVEEQFGGDCKGTKNWTLSVDGKVEKMKERVEIDEENKSMTVFVYDGDVMENYSSFTCNLQIIPKLHGRSVARWSWEYEKLHSDSPAPNKYMDFAVYLTKDIETNLLKKT
;
A
#
# COMPACT_ATOMS: atom_id res chain seq x y z
N MET A 1 7.39 26.84 -8.24
CA MET A 1 7.22 25.54 -8.91
C MET A 1 6.96 24.53 -7.82
N ALA A 2 5.89 23.74 -7.91
CA ALA A 2 5.68 22.66 -6.96
C ALA A 2 6.75 21.57 -7.20
N GLN A 3 7.31 21.06 -6.10
CA GLN A 3 8.45 20.14 -6.12
C GLN A 3 7.96 18.76 -5.69
N MET A 4 8.24 17.75 -6.50
CA MET A 4 7.98 16.36 -6.14
C MET A 4 8.85 15.98 -4.93
N ALA A 5 8.20 15.48 -3.88
CA ALA A 5 8.82 15.01 -2.66
C ALA A 5 8.83 13.47 -2.63
N LYS A 6 9.80 12.92 -1.88
CA LYS A 6 9.94 11.48 -1.69
C LYS A 6 10.08 11.12 -0.22
N SER A 7 9.41 10.05 0.20
CA SER A 7 9.54 9.44 1.52
C SER A 7 9.75 7.94 1.37
N MET A 8 10.43 7.30 2.33
CA MET A 8 10.73 5.87 2.29
C MET A 8 10.81 5.29 3.70
N ILE A 9 10.36 4.04 3.84
CA ILE A 9 10.59 3.21 5.04
C ILE A 9 10.96 1.80 4.62
N GLU A 10 11.64 1.09 5.53
CA GLU A 10 11.89 -0.34 5.41
C GLU A 10 11.32 -1.06 6.63
N VAL A 11 10.66 -2.19 6.38
CA VAL A 11 10.06 -3.04 7.41
C VAL A 11 10.67 -4.42 7.32
N GLU A 12 11.35 -4.86 8.37
CA GLU A 12 11.90 -6.22 8.45
C GLU A 12 10.79 -7.27 8.60
N ILE A 13 10.92 -8.40 7.92
CA ILE A 13 9.92 -9.47 7.88
C ILE A 13 10.62 -10.82 8.08
N ASN A 14 10.10 -11.64 8.99
CA ASN A 14 10.58 -12.99 9.33
C ASN A 14 9.94 -14.09 8.46
N VAL A 15 9.54 -13.73 7.24
CA VAL A 15 8.89 -14.59 6.25
C VAL A 15 9.59 -14.39 4.91
N SER A 16 9.61 -15.43 4.08
CA SER A 16 10.30 -15.37 2.79
C SER A 16 9.64 -14.37 1.85
N ALA A 17 10.45 -13.79 0.96
CA ALA A 17 10.00 -12.78 0.01
C ALA A 17 8.80 -13.24 -0.84
N ASP A 18 8.84 -14.49 -1.33
CA ASP A 18 7.73 -15.06 -2.12
C ASP A 18 6.44 -15.16 -1.30
N LYS A 19 6.52 -15.68 -0.06
CA LYS A 19 5.33 -15.89 0.78
C LYS A 19 4.66 -14.56 1.13
N ILE A 20 5.44 -13.57 1.57
CA ILE A 20 4.86 -12.27 1.95
C ILE A 20 4.34 -11.51 0.72
N PHE A 21 5.05 -11.55 -0.42
CA PHE A 21 4.61 -10.87 -1.63
C PHE A 21 3.29 -11.44 -2.16
N GLN A 22 3.15 -12.77 -2.19
CA GLN A 22 1.89 -13.40 -2.59
C GLN A 22 0.74 -13.06 -1.63
N ALA A 23 1.01 -12.97 -0.32
CA ALA A 23 -0.01 -12.58 0.66
C ALA A 23 -0.45 -11.12 0.51
N ILE A 24 0.48 -10.19 0.28
CA ILE A 24 0.15 -8.79 -0.01
C ILE A 24 -0.65 -8.67 -1.30
N LYS A 25 -0.24 -9.38 -2.36
CA LYS A 25 -0.98 -9.45 -3.63
C LYS A 25 -2.38 -10.03 -3.49
N ALA A 26 -2.56 -11.05 -2.64
CA ALA A 26 -3.89 -11.60 -2.35
C ALA A 26 -4.76 -10.60 -1.56
N THR A 27 -4.14 -9.86 -0.64
CA THR A 27 -4.79 -8.79 0.13
C THR A 27 -5.21 -7.64 -0.77
N SER A 28 -4.38 -7.26 -1.75
CA SER A 28 -4.76 -6.21 -2.71
C SER A 28 -5.92 -6.64 -3.61
N ARG A 29 -6.06 -7.93 -3.93
CA ARG A 29 -7.11 -8.52 -4.80
C ARG A 29 -8.46 -8.80 -4.15
N SER A 30 -8.59 -8.69 -2.83
CA SER A 30 -9.83 -9.07 -2.16
C SER A 30 -10.11 -8.22 -0.92
N VAL A 31 -11.39 -7.94 -0.65
CA VAL A 31 -11.82 -7.39 0.65
C VAL A 31 -11.32 -8.34 1.75
N PRO A 32 -10.48 -7.89 2.69
CA PRO A 32 -9.53 -8.79 3.34
C PRO A 32 -10.11 -9.44 4.59
N LYS A 33 -10.00 -10.77 4.62
CA LYS A 33 -10.06 -11.54 5.88
C LYS A 33 -8.82 -11.33 6.77
N LEU A 34 -7.79 -10.66 6.26
CA LEU A 34 -6.48 -10.56 6.92
C LEU A 34 -6.37 -9.33 7.83
N SER A 35 -6.81 -8.15 7.38
CA SER A 35 -6.70 -6.88 8.12
C SER A 35 -8.04 -6.12 8.18
N PRO A 36 -9.10 -6.71 8.77
CA PRO A 36 -10.44 -6.13 8.76
C PRO A 36 -10.55 -4.82 9.56
N GLU A 37 -9.63 -4.56 10.49
CA GLU A 37 -9.61 -3.32 11.27
C GLU A 37 -9.20 -2.09 10.44
N LYS A 38 -8.46 -2.31 9.35
CA LYS A 38 -7.84 -1.24 8.55
C LYS A 38 -8.43 -1.11 7.16
N ILE A 39 -8.92 -2.20 6.59
CA ILE A 39 -9.55 -2.20 5.29
C ILE A 39 -11.03 -2.51 5.51
N LEU A 40 -11.85 -1.48 5.39
CA LEU A 40 -13.28 -1.54 5.68
C LEU A 40 -14.08 -2.02 4.47
N SER A 41 -13.71 -1.60 3.26
CA SER A 41 -14.30 -2.11 2.02
C SER A 41 -13.37 -1.94 0.83
N VAL A 42 -13.59 -2.79 -0.19
CA VAL A 42 -12.93 -2.74 -1.49
C VAL A 42 -13.98 -2.95 -2.56
N GLU A 43 -14.08 -2.03 -3.50
CA GLU A 43 -14.94 -2.14 -4.68
C GLU A 43 -14.03 -2.18 -5.91
N GLU A 44 -14.00 -3.31 -6.59
CA GLU A 44 -13.33 -3.44 -7.88
C GLU A 44 -14.27 -2.95 -8.99
N GLN A 45 -13.82 -1.97 -9.78
CA GLN A 45 -14.58 -1.52 -10.95
C GLN A 45 -14.19 -2.36 -12.17
N PHE A 46 -15.14 -3.12 -12.69
CA PHE A 46 -15.02 -3.87 -13.94
C PHE A 46 -15.86 -3.23 -15.04
N GLY A 47 -15.20 -2.57 -16.01
CA GLY A 47 -15.85 -2.03 -17.22
C GLY A 47 -15.26 -0.70 -17.72
N GLY A 48 -15.50 -0.37 -19.00
CA GLY A 48 -15.03 0.87 -19.65
C GLY A 48 -13.51 0.97 -19.84
N ASP A 49 -13.00 2.20 -20.00
CA ASP A 49 -11.56 2.54 -20.03
C ASP A 49 -10.88 2.37 -18.65
N CYS A 50 -11.65 2.13 -17.59
CA CYS A 50 -11.18 2.09 -16.20
C CYS A 50 -10.90 0.67 -15.66
N LYS A 51 -10.58 -0.31 -16.51
CA LYS A 51 -10.28 -1.69 -16.08
C LYS A 51 -9.06 -1.75 -15.15
N GLY A 52 -9.19 -2.43 -14.00
CA GLY A 52 -8.08 -2.66 -13.07
C GLY A 52 -8.00 -1.66 -11.91
N THR A 53 -9.09 -0.96 -11.66
CA THR A 53 -9.20 0.13 -10.70
C THR A 53 -9.93 -0.31 -9.43
N LYS A 54 -9.48 0.19 -8.26
CA LYS A 54 -10.04 -0.15 -6.95
C LYS A 54 -10.44 1.08 -6.17
N ASN A 55 -11.61 1.02 -5.55
CA ASN A 55 -12.02 1.98 -4.55
C ASN A 55 -11.89 1.33 -3.18
N TRP A 56 -11.09 1.92 -2.31
CA TRP A 56 -10.88 1.45 -0.95
C TRP A 56 -11.55 2.40 0.03
N THR A 57 -12.12 1.83 1.08
CA THR A 57 -12.44 2.55 2.31
C THR A 57 -11.53 1.99 3.40
N LEU A 58 -10.66 2.84 3.94
CA LEU A 58 -9.62 2.50 4.89
C LEU A 58 -9.85 3.18 6.24
N SER A 59 -9.38 2.56 7.32
CA SER A 59 -9.22 3.23 8.62
C SER A 59 -7.77 3.69 8.79
N VAL A 60 -7.50 4.95 8.49
CA VAL A 60 -6.17 5.56 8.61
C VAL A 60 -6.20 6.52 9.80
N ASP A 61 -5.28 6.33 10.75
CA ASP A 61 -5.20 7.18 11.97
C ASP A 61 -6.54 7.36 12.71
N GLY A 62 -7.33 6.28 12.79
CA GLY A 62 -8.65 6.30 13.45
C GLY A 62 -9.76 6.99 12.65
N LYS A 63 -9.47 7.51 11.45
CA LYS A 63 -10.45 8.12 10.54
C LYS A 63 -10.74 7.20 9.37
N VAL A 64 -11.97 7.29 8.85
CA VAL A 64 -12.35 6.60 7.63
C VAL A 64 -11.93 7.46 6.46
N GLU A 65 -11.12 6.90 5.56
CA GLU A 65 -10.66 7.56 4.35
C GLU A 65 -10.98 6.73 3.11
N LYS A 66 -11.38 7.40 2.03
CA LYS A 66 -11.61 6.81 0.72
C LYS A 66 -10.41 7.07 -0.18
N MET A 67 -10.06 6.08 -0.98
CA MET A 67 -9.06 6.23 -2.02
C MET A 67 -9.44 5.43 -3.25
N LYS A 68 -9.20 6.01 -4.43
CA LYS A 68 -9.25 5.25 -5.68
C LYS A 68 -7.86 5.11 -6.25
N GLU A 69 -7.52 3.89 -6.62
CA GLU A 69 -6.19 3.54 -7.10
C GLU A 69 -6.25 2.65 -8.34
N ARG A 70 -5.14 2.65 -9.06
CA ARG A 70 -4.76 1.56 -9.97
C ARG A 70 -3.46 0.94 -9.46
N VAL A 71 -3.29 -0.35 -9.70
CA VAL A 71 -2.13 -1.11 -9.22
C VAL A 71 -1.42 -1.76 -10.39
N GLU A 72 -0.11 -1.57 -10.46
CA GLU A 72 0.79 -2.29 -11.34
C GLU A 72 1.62 -3.27 -10.50
N ILE A 73 1.77 -4.51 -10.98
CA ILE A 73 2.47 -5.58 -10.26
C ILE A 73 3.58 -6.11 -11.15
N ASP A 74 4.78 -6.14 -10.61
CA ASP A 74 5.93 -6.80 -11.20
C ASP A 74 6.25 -8.05 -10.37
N GLU A 75 5.88 -9.22 -10.90
CA GLU A 75 6.08 -10.50 -10.23
C GLU A 75 7.55 -10.93 -10.18
N GLU A 76 8.34 -10.53 -11.18
CA GLU A 76 9.75 -10.87 -11.27
C GLU A 76 10.54 -10.15 -10.18
N ASN A 77 10.33 -8.84 -10.07
CA ASN A 77 10.99 -7.99 -9.09
C ASN A 77 10.30 -7.95 -7.72
N LYS A 78 9.20 -8.69 -7.55
CA LYS A 78 8.37 -8.71 -6.33
C LYS A 78 8.03 -7.31 -5.85
N SER A 79 7.55 -6.50 -6.80
CA SER A 79 7.22 -5.11 -6.56
C SER A 79 5.80 -4.78 -7.00
N MET A 80 5.26 -3.72 -6.40
CA MET A 80 3.93 -3.22 -6.65
C MET A 80 3.96 -1.71 -6.63
N THR A 81 3.35 -1.09 -7.64
CA THR A 81 3.17 0.35 -7.71
C THR A 81 1.69 0.67 -7.64
N VAL A 82 1.32 1.47 -6.66
CA VAL A 82 -0.03 1.94 -6.39
C VAL A 82 -0.10 3.40 -6.79
N PHE A 83 -0.91 3.71 -7.79
CA PHE A 83 -1.17 5.07 -8.23
C PHE A 83 -2.52 5.50 -7.68
N VAL A 84 -2.52 6.50 -6.80
CA VAL A 84 -3.75 7.09 -6.26
C VAL A 84 -4.11 8.29 -7.13
N TYR A 85 -5.36 8.36 -7.55
CA TYR A 85 -5.81 9.41 -8.46
C TYR A 85 -7.12 10.09 -8.03
N ASP A 86 -7.79 9.59 -6.98
CA ASP A 86 -9.01 10.19 -6.41
C ASP A 86 -9.20 9.74 -4.94
N GLY A 87 -10.08 10.44 -4.22
CA GLY A 87 -10.42 10.21 -2.81
C GLY A 87 -9.74 11.18 -1.85
N ASP A 88 -9.98 10.98 -0.55
CA ASP A 88 -9.58 11.87 0.55
C ASP A 88 -8.04 12.07 0.61
N VAL A 89 -7.28 11.11 0.06
CA VAL A 89 -5.83 11.23 -0.12
C VAL A 89 -5.49 12.46 -0.98
N MET A 90 -6.18 12.62 -2.11
CA MET A 90 -5.87 13.64 -3.11
C MET A 90 -6.29 15.06 -2.69
N GLU A 91 -7.00 15.23 -1.57
CA GLU A 91 -7.28 16.55 -0.99
C GLU A 91 -6.00 17.28 -0.53
N ASN A 92 -4.93 16.52 -0.26
CA ASN A 92 -3.65 17.07 0.20
C ASN A 92 -2.53 16.99 -0.84
N TYR A 93 -2.74 16.28 -1.95
CA TYR A 93 -1.68 15.97 -2.92
C TYR A 93 -2.22 16.09 -4.36
N SER A 94 -1.47 16.76 -5.24
CA SER A 94 -1.75 16.79 -6.68
C SER A 94 -1.30 15.50 -7.40
N SER A 95 -0.31 14.81 -6.83
CA SER A 95 0.11 13.47 -7.27
C SER A 95 0.49 12.63 -6.06
N PHE A 96 0.15 11.35 -6.09
CA PHE A 96 0.45 10.43 -5.00
C PHE A 96 0.66 8.99 -5.51
N THR A 97 1.90 8.53 -5.45
CA THR A 97 2.30 7.19 -5.86
C THR A 97 2.99 6.48 -4.71
N CYS A 98 2.60 5.25 -4.43
CA CYS A 98 3.22 4.39 -3.43
C CYS A 98 3.84 3.17 -4.11
N ASN A 99 5.11 2.89 -3.82
CA ASN A 99 5.84 1.74 -4.35
C ASN A 99 6.22 0.81 -3.20
N LEU A 100 5.96 -0.48 -3.37
CA LEU A 100 6.42 -1.57 -2.50
C LEU A 100 7.41 -2.44 -3.27
N GLN A 101 8.55 -2.76 -2.67
CA GLN A 101 9.46 -3.79 -3.15
C GLN A 101 9.78 -4.77 -2.01
N ILE A 102 9.62 -6.06 -2.25
CA ILE A 102 10.00 -7.11 -1.29
C ILE A 102 11.40 -7.62 -1.62
N ILE A 103 12.34 -7.35 -0.71
CA ILE A 103 13.76 -7.67 -0.88
C ILE A 103 14.07 -8.95 -0.07
N PRO A 104 14.50 -10.06 -0.70
CA PRO A 104 14.88 -11.27 0.02
C PRO A 104 16.11 -11.05 0.90
N LYS A 105 16.13 -11.73 2.05
CA LYS A 105 17.28 -11.78 2.98
C LYS A 105 17.63 -13.25 3.29
N LEU A 106 18.74 -13.46 3.99
CA LEU A 106 19.18 -14.79 4.42
C LEU A 106 18.17 -15.44 5.37
N HIS A 107 18.26 -16.77 5.50
CA HIS A 107 17.45 -17.57 6.43
C HIS A 107 15.93 -17.44 6.23
N GLY A 108 15.48 -17.25 4.99
CA GLY A 108 14.07 -17.17 4.67
C GLY A 108 13.38 -15.90 5.20
N ARG A 109 14.14 -14.85 5.49
CA ARG A 109 13.62 -13.52 5.88
C ARG A 109 13.51 -12.59 4.67
N SER A 110 12.86 -11.45 4.84
CA SER A 110 12.76 -10.42 3.81
C SER A 110 12.63 -9.02 4.42
N VAL A 111 12.69 -7.99 3.57
CA VAL A 111 12.41 -6.60 3.93
C VAL A 111 11.39 -6.06 2.94
N ALA A 112 10.34 -5.41 3.43
CA ALA A 112 9.45 -4.60 2.62
C ALA A 112 9.95 -3.16 2.59
N ARG A 113 10.39 -2.72 1.41
CA ARG A 113 10.74 -1.32 1.17
C ARG A 113 9.52 -0.62 0.59
N TRP A 114 8.98 0.31 1.35
CA TRP A 114 7.90 1.19 0.92
C TRP A 114 8.47 2.57 0.57
N SER A 115 8.00 3.17 -0.52
CA SER A 115 8.35 4.55 -0.87
C SER A 115 7.17 5.29 -1.46
N TRP A 116 7.09 6.59 -1.17
CA TRP A 116 6.05 7.48 -1.64
C TRP A 116 6.67 8.58 -2.47
N GLU A 117 6.11 8.81 -3.64
CA GLU A 117 6.43 9.93 -4.51
C GLU A 117 5.16 10.77 -4.63
N TYR A 118 5.24 12.01 -4.18
CA TYR A 118 4.05 12.85 -4.04
C TYR A 118 4.38 14.32 -4.28
N GLU A 119 3.39 15.05 -4.75
CA GLU A 119 3.43 16.50 -4.84
C GLU A 119 2.30 17.04 -3.98
N LYS A 120 2.65 17.92 -3.05
CA LYS A 120 1.68 18.55 -2.15
C LYS A 120 0.78 19.50 -2.93
N LEU A 121 -0.51 19.50 -2.61
CA LEU A 121 -1.47 20.42 -3.22
C LEU A 121 -1.23 21.87 -2.72
N HIS A 122 -0.88 22.02 -1.45
CA HIS A 122 -0.54 23.29 -0.82
C HIS A 122 0.79 23.20 -0.06
N SER A 123 1.46 24.32 0.17
CA SER A 123 2.78 24.33 0.83
C SER A 123 2.73 23.79 2.27
N ASP A 124 1.58 23.91 2.93
CA ASP A 124 1.30 23.46 4.29
C ASP A 124 0.68 22.05 4.35
N SER A 125 0.37 21.42 3.21
CA SER A 125 -0.10 20.03 3.20
C SER A 125 0.89 19.11 3.92
N PRO A 126 0.42 18.09 4.66
CA PRO A 126 1.29 17.24 5.48
C PRO A 126 2.20 16.34 4.63
N ALA A 127 3.19 15.74 5.28
CA ALA A 127 3.88 14.58 4.72
C ALA A 127 3.00 13.32 4.87
N PRO A 128 3.23 12.25 4.09
CA PRO A 128 2.37 11.05 4.09
C PRO A 128 2.55 10.13 5.30
N ASN A 129 3.01 10.64 6.45
CA ASN A 129 3.37 9.84 7.63
C ASN A 129 2.25 8.87 8.05
N LYS A 130 0.99 9.32 8.04
CA LYS A 130 -0.17 8.46 8.37
C LYS A 130 -0.29 7.23 7.45
N TYR A 131 0.06 7.36 6.18
CA TYR A 131 0.08 6.24 5.23
C TYR A 131 1.32 5.37 5.38
N MET A 132 2.44 5.96 5.80
CA MET A 132 3.66 5.23 6.16
C MET A 132 3.39 4.31 7.35
N ASP A 133 2.76 4.82 8.41
CA ASP A 133 2.36 4.05 9.59
C ASP A 133 1.34 2.95 9.24
N PHE A 134 0.39 3.26 8.36
CA PHE A 134 -0.55 2.28 7.82
C PHE A 134 0.17 1.14 7.09
N ALA A 135 1.16 1.45 6.24
CA ALA A 135 1.94 0.45 5.51
C ALA A 135 2.76 -0.46 6.44
N VAL A 136 3.33 0.10 7.52
CA VAL A 136 4.00 -0.69 8.58
C VAL A 136 3.01 -1.66 9.21
N TYR A 137 1.86 -1.16 9.67
CA TYR A 137 0.83 -1.99 10.31
C TYR A 137 0.39 -3.12 9.38
N LEU A 138 0.02 -2.80 8.13
CA LEU A 138 -0.48 -3.77 7.16
C LEU A 138 0.57 -4.87 6.91
N THR A 139 1.84 -4.48 6.74
CA THR A 139 2.94 -5.43 6.54
C THR A 139 3.09 -6.37 7.74
N LYS A 140 3.04 -5.84 8.96
CA LYS A 140 3.19 -6.61 10.20
C LYS A 140 2.01 -7.51 10.52
N ASP A 141 0.79 -7.07 10.22
CA ASP A 141 -0.40 -7.87 10.41
C ASP A 141 -0.43 -9.06 9.43
N ILE A 142 -0.06 -8.84 8.16
CA ILE A 142 0.08 -9.93 7.18
C ILE A 142 1.20 -10.90 7.60
N GLU A 143 2.37 -10.39 8.01
CA GLU A 143 3.47 -11.23 8.56
C GLU A 143 2.96 -12.12 9.70
N THR A 144 2.28 -11.52 10.69
CA THR A 144 1.74 -12.23 11.85
C THR A 144 0.76 -13.33 11.44
N ASN A 145 -0.13 -13.03 10.50
CA ASN A 145 -1.10 -14.00 9.98
C ASN A 145 -0.43 -15.16 9.21
N LEU A 146 0.67 -14.93 8.50
CA LEU A 146 1.45 -15.97 7.84
C LEU A 146 2.22 -16.86 8.83
N LEU A 147 2.77 -16.26 9.88
CA LEU A 147 3.48 -16.98 10.94
C LEU A 147 2.54 -17.87 11.77
N LYS A 148 1.29 -17.44 12.02
CA LYS A 148 0.28 -18.28 12.69
C LYS A 148 -0.15 -19.52 11.89
N LYS A 149 0.01 -19.49 10.57
CA LYS A 149 -0.38 -20.58 9.65
C LYS A 149 0.76 -21.55 9.36
N THR A 150 1.93 -21.35 9.96
CA THR A 150 3.13 -22.20 9.81
C THR A 150 3.34 -23.01 11.08
#